data_AF-A0A957SHC0-F1
#
_entry.id   AF-A0A957SHC0-F1
#
_cell.length_a   1.000
_cell.length_b   1.000
_cell.length_c   1.000
_cell.angle_alpha   90.00
_cell.angle_beta   90.00
_cell.angle_gamma   90.00
#
_symmetry.space_group_name_H-M   'P 1'
#
loop_
_entity.id
_entity.type
_entity.pdbx_description
1 polymer ?
#
loop_
_entity_poly.entity_id
_entity_poly.type
_entity_poly.pdbx_seq_one_letter_code
_entity_poly.pdbx_strand_id
1 'polypeptide(L)'
;ENGLVDNIRPIDSGNLWINGGFFILRREIFDYMEAGDELVVQPFQRLIREQQLVSYRNPGFWACMDTFKEKMMFDDMYANGHTPWAVWEQQGYPHA
;
A
#
# COMPACT_ATOMS: atom_id res chain seq x y z
N GLU A 1 17.32 -5.76 -6.20
CA GLU A 1 17.52 -5.42 -7.62
C GLU A 1 16.42 -5.90 -8.57
N ASN A 2 15.48 -6.74 -8.14
CA ASN A 2 14.32 -7.19 -8.93
C ASN A 2 12.97 -7.03 -8.19
N GLY A 3 12.97 -6.45 -6.99
CA GLY A 3 11.77 -6.21 -6.19
C GLY A 3 11.17 -7.47 -5.52
N LEU A 4 11.73 -8.66 -5.75
CA LEU A 4 11.22 -9.90 -5.19
C LEU A 4 11.14 -9.84 -3.66
N VAL A 5 9.99 -10.22 -3.11
CA VAL A 5 9.74 -10.20 -1.66
C VAL A 5 10.14 -11.54 -1.06
N ASP A 6 11.01 -11.54 -0.05
CA ASP A 6 11.38 -12.76 0.70
C ASP A 6 10.49 -13.01 1.93
N ASN A 7 9.99 -11.94 2.56
CA ASN A 7 9.18 -12.05 3.78
C ASN A 7 8.40 -10.76 4.05
N ILE A 8 7.29 -10.88 4.78
CA ILE A 8 6.48 -9.78 5.32
C ILE A 8 6.27 -10.05 6.81
N ARG A 9 6.54 -9.04 7.64
CA ARG A 9 6.44 -9.13 9.09
C ARG A 9 5.91 -7.83 9.71
N PRO A 10 5.32 -7.89 10.91
CA PRO A 10 5.02 -6.69 11.70
C PRO A 10 6.27 -5.84 11.96
N ILE A 11 6.09 -4.54 12.10
CA ILE A 11 7.20 -3.62 12.35
C ILE A 11 7.65 -3.66 13.82
N ASP A 12 8.95 -3.79 14.06
CA ASP A 12 9.56 -3.84 15.39
C ASP A 12 10.71 -2.82 15.59
N SER A 13 11.13 -2.13 14.51
CA SER A 13 12.29 -1.23 14.47
C SER A 13 12.22 -0.24 13.28
N GLY A 14 12.98 0.87 13.32
CA GLY A 14 12.86 1.99 12.38
C GLY A 14 13.68 1.89 11.08
N ASN A 15 13.26 2.65 10.04
CA ASN A 15 13.76 2.72 8.65
C ASN A 15 13.51 1.49 7.76
N LEU A 16 12.25 1.03 7.70
CA LEU A 16 11.82 -0.07 6.84
C LEU A 16 10.82 0.39 5.76
N TRP A 17 10.89 -0.23 4.58
CA TRP A 17 9.79 -0.16 3.61
C TRP A 17 8.63 -1.01 4.12
N ILE A 18 7.41 -0.48 4.02
CA ILE A 18 6.20 -1.14 4.48
C ILE A 18 5.26 -1.44 3.32
N ASN A 19 4.34 -2.38 3.54
CA ASN A 19 3.26 -2.64 2.62
C ASN A 19 2.28 -1.46 2.64
N GLY A 20 2.17 -0.76 1.50
CA GLY A 20 1.31 0.42 1.36
C GLY A 20 -0.15 0.13 0.98
N GLY A 21 -0.54 -1.13 0.82
CA GLY A 21 -1.92 -1.56 0.57
C GLY A 21 -2.42 -1.51 -0.87
N PHE A 22 -1.62 -0.99 -1.82
CA PHE A 22 -1.98 -0.93 -3.24
C PHE A 22 -1.39 -2.12 -4.00
N PHE A 23 -2.25 -3.04 -4.45
CA PHE A 23 -1.83 -4.27 -5.12
C PHE A 23 -2.28 -4.32 -6.58
N ILE A 24 -1.43 -4.91 -7.42
CA ILE A 24 -1.76 -5.34 -8.77
C ILE A 24 -1.68 -6.85 -8.77
N LEU A 25 -2.83 -7.51 -8.90
CA LEU A 25 -2.95 -8.95 -8.76
C LEU A 25 -3.46 -9.55 -10.07
N ARG A 26 -2.90 -10.69 -10.46
CA ARG A 26 -3.51 -11.53 -11.50
C ARG A 26 -4.66 -12.33 -10.87
N ARG A 27 -5.57 -12.83 -11.71
CA ARG A 27 -6.77 -13.54 -11.25
C ARG A 27 -6.44 -14.81 -10.45
N GLU A 28 -5.31 -15.43 -10.77
CA GLU A 28 -4.74 -16.61 -10.12
C GLU A 28 -4.49 -16.39 -8.62
N ILE A 29 -4.54 -15.14 -8.11
CA ILE A 29 -4.51 -14.89 -6.66
C ILE A 29 -5.56 -15.71 -5.89
N PHE A 30 -6.73 -15.97 -6.50
CA PHE A 30 -7.78 -16.75 -5.86
C PHE A 30 -7.38 -18.22 -5.64
N ASP A 31 -6.43 -18.75 -6.41
CA ASP A 31 -5.89 -20.11 -6.21
C ASP A 31 -5.01 -20.18 -4.95
N TYR A 32 -4.56 -19.03 -4.44
CA TYR A 32 -3.76 -18.91 -3.21
C TYR A 32 -4.61 -18.52 -2.00
N MET A 33 -5.93 -18.36 -2.14
CA MET A 33 -6.85 -17.97 -1.06
C MET A 33 -7.69 -19.15 -0.59
N GLU A 34 -7.70 -19.38 0.72
CA GLU A 34 -8.57 -20.35 1.39
C GLU A 34 -9.63 -19.62 2.23
N ALA A 35 -10.67 -20.35 2.62
CA ALA A 35 -11.74 -19.79 3.45
C ALA A 35 -11.20 -19.33 4.82
N GLY A 36 -11.37 -18.05 5.13
CA GLY A 36 -10.90 -17.44 6.39
C GLY A 36 -9.50 -16.83 6.32
N ASP A 37 -8.84 -16.88 5.17
CA ASP A 37 -7.55 -16.21 4.97
C ASP A 37 -7.67 -14.68 5.02
N GLU A 38 -6.63 -14.04 5.54
CA GLU A 38 -6.35 -12.62 5.33
C GLU A 38 -5.31 -12.52 4.21
N LEU A 39 -5.58 -11.69 3.20
CA LEU A 39 -4.83 -11.64 1.94
C LEU A 39 -3.31 -11.45 2.12
N VAL A 40 -2.88 -10.57 3.02
CA VAL A 40 -1.47 -10.22 3.22
C VAL A 40 -0.75 -11.21 4.13
N VAL A 41 -1.46 -11.94 4.99
CA VAL A 41 -0.87 -12.92 5.90
C VAL A 41 -0.68 -14.26 5.20
N GLN A 42 -1.75 -15.01 4.89
CA GLN A 42 -1.61 -16.39 4.43
C GLN A 42 -1.32 -16.49 2.92
N PRO A 43 -2.12 -15.90 2.00
CA PRO A 43 -1.89 -16.01 0.56
C PRO A 43 -0.55 -15.43 0.13
N PHE A 44 -0.14 -14.28 0.67
CA PHE A 44 1.16 -13.70 0.33
C PHE A 44 2.33 -14.56 0.83
N GLN A 45 2.23 -15.22 1.98
CA GLN A 45 3.23 -16.21 2.40
C GLN A 45 3.31 -17.42 1.45
N ARG A 46 2.20 -17.83 0.83
CA ARG A 46 2.23 -18.87 -0.22
C ARG A 46 2.94 -18.35 -1.48
N LEU A 47 2.58 -17.15 -1.96
CA LEU A 47 3.22 -16.52 -3.14
C LEU A 47 4.72 -16.27 -2.96
N ILE A 48 5.14 -15.82 -1.78
CA ILE A 48 6.55 -15.57 -1.43
C ILE A 48 7.37 -16.85 -1.56
N ARG A 49 6.86 -17.98 -1.05
CA ARG A 49 7.51 -19.29 -1.16
C ARG A 49 7.71 -19.72 -2.61
N GLU A 50 6.83 -19.29 -3.50
CA GLU A 50 6.89 -19.57 -4.94
C GLU A 50 7.56 -18.45 -5.76
N GLN A 51 8.14 -17.43 -5.11
CA GLN A 51 8.77 -16.27 -5.74
C GLN A 51 7.82 -15.50 -6.69
N GLN A 52 6.53 -15.46 -6.37
CA GLN A 52 5.50 -14.81 -7.17
C GLN A 52 5.04 -13.45 -6.62
N LEU A 53 5.65 -12.96 -5.54
CA LEU A 53 5.34 -11.65 -4.97
C LEU A 53 6.50 -10.67 -5.19
N VAL A 54 6.21 -9.54 -5.85
CA VAL A 54 7.18 -8.49 -6.17
C VAL A 54 6.69 -7.18 -5.58
N SER A 55 7.62 -6.41 -5.00
CA SER A 55 7.39 -5.08 -4.46
C SER A 55 7.67 -3.98 -5.48
N TYR A 56 6.84 -2.95 -5.45
CA TYR A 56 7.09 -1.69 -6.14
C TYR A 56 7.28 -0.59 -5.09
N ARG A 57 8.41 0.12 -5.15
CA ARG A 57 8.72 1.19 -4.21
C ARG A 57 8.05 2.48 -4.66
N ASN A 58 7.16 3.02 -3.84
CA ASN A 58 6.63 4.38 -4.01
C ASN A 58 7.49 5.37 -3.20
N PRO A 59 8.34 6.19 -3.83
CA PRO A 59 9.08 7.24 -3.13
C PRO A 59 8.24 8.49 -2.86
N GLY A 60 7.03 8.56 -3.42
CA GLY A 60 6.12 9.68 -3.26
C GLY A 60 5.38 9.66 -1.93
N PHE A 61 4.40 10.56 -1.80
CA PHE A 61 3.59 10.65 -0.59
C PHE A 61 2.79 9.37 -0.36
N TRP A 62 2.81 8.88 0.88
CA TRP A 62 1.93 7.83 1.39
C TRP A 62 1.76 8.03 2.89
N ALA A 63 0.52 7.93 3.37
CA ALA A 63 0.20 7.92 4.80
C ALA A 63 -1.15 7.20 5.00
N CYS A 64 -1.28 6.47 6.11
CA CYS A 64 -2.55 5.88 6.54
C CYS A 64 -3.31 6.84 7.47
N MET A 65 -4.61 6.59 7.67
CA MET A 65 -5.46 7.33 8.60
C MET A 65 -6.13 6.37 9.58
N ASP A 66 -5.36 5.89 10.55
CA ASP A 66 -5.85 4.88 11.50
C ASP A 66 -6.29 5.51 12.84
N THR A 67 -5.75 6.67 13.20
CA THR A 67 -6.08 7.37 14.44
C THR A 67 -6.57 8.79 14.19
N PHE A 68 -7.14 9.39 15.24
CA PHE A 68 -7.58 10.78 15.22
C PHE A 68 -6.43 11.75 14.90
N LYS A 69 -5.20 11.42 15.29
CA LYS A 69 -4.03 12.25 15.00
C LYS A 69 -3.76 12.35 13.51
N GLU A 70 -3.79 11.23 12.78
CA GLU A 70 -3.62 11.25 11.32
C GLU A 70 -4.78 11.98 10.65
N LYS A 71 -6.01 11.84 11.14
CA LYS A 71 -7.15 12.62 10.62
C LYS A 71 -6.91 14.12 10.73
N MET A 72 -6.46 14.61 11.90
CA MET A 72 -6.14 16.02 12.08
C MET A 72 -5.00 16.48 11.14
N MET A 73 -3.99 15.63 10.92
CA MET A 73 -2.92 15.91 9.97
C MET A 73 -3.47 16.07 8.54
N PHE A 74 -4.34 15.16 8.08
CA PHE A 74 -4.95 15.26 6.76
C PHE A 74 -5.85 16.48 6.59
N ASP A 75 -6.63 16.83 7.62
CA ASP A 75 -7.47 18.04 7.61
C ASP A 75 -6.62 19.31 7.46
N ASP A 76 -5.53 19.44 8.20
CA ASP A 76 -4.63 20.60 8.11
C ASP A 76 -3.97 20.69 6.73
N MET A 77 -3.48 19.55 6.22
CA MET A 77 -2.94 19.47 4.86
C MET A 77 -3.97 19.91 3.82
N TYR A 78 -5.22 19.49 3.96
CA TYR A 78 -6.32 19.87 3.07
C TYR A 78 -6.65 21.37 3.19
N ALA A 79 -6.80 21.90 4.41
CA ALA A 79 -7.09 23.32 4.64
C ALA A 79 -5.99 24.25 4.10
N ASN A 80 -4.73 23.79 4.11
CA ASN A 80 -3.58 24.51 3.60
C ASN A 80 -3.34 24.28 2.09
N GLY A 81 -4.20 23.51 1.40
CA GLY A 81 -4.07 23.20 -0.03
C GLY A 81 -2.89 22.29 -0.40
N HIS A 82 -2.23 21.67 0.59
CA HIS A 82 -1.12 20.75 0.39
C HIS A 82 -1.62 19.31 0.32
N THR A 83 -2.29 18.97 -0.77
CA THR A 83 -2.99 17.69 -0.95
C THR A 83 -2.31 16.81 -2.00
N PRO A 84 -1.11 16.22 -1.72
CA PRO A 84 -0.36 15.43 -2.71
C PRO A 84 -1.12 14.19 -3.23
N TRP A 85 -2.13 13.72 -2.50
CA TRP A 85 -3.03 12.64 -2.94
C TRP A 85 -4.13 13.11 -3.91
N ALA A 86 -4.51 14.39 -3.89
CA ALA A 86 -5.60 14.96 -4.68
C ALA A 86 -5.13 15.33 -6.10
N VAL A 87 -4.60 14.33 -6.82
CA VAL A 87 -3.97 14.53 -8.14
C VAL A 87 -4.92 15.10 -9.21
N TRP A 88 -6.24 14.99 -9.00
CA TRP A 88 -7.26 15.56 -9.88
C TRP A 88 -7.40 17.08 -9.77
N GLU A 89 -6.96 17.69 -8.66
CA GLU A 89 -7.01 19.15 -8.46
C GLU A 89 -5.79 19.85 -9.07
N GLN A 90 -4.70 19.12 -9.30
CA GLN A 90 -3.42 19.71 -9.68
C GLN A 90 -3.25 19.95 -11.19
N GLN A 91 -4.17 19.53 -12.04
CA GLN A 91 -4.23 19.91 -13.45
C GLN A 91 -5.69 19.88 -13.95
N GLY A 92 -6.06 20.86 -14.77
CA GLY A 92 -7.38 20.97 -15.39
C GLY A 92 -7.82 19.71 -16.13
N TYR A 93 -8.50 18.81 -15.42
CA TYR A 93 -9.20 17.67 -15.97
C TYR A 93 -10.44 18.19 -16.71
N PRO A 94 -10.60 17.91 -18.02
CA PRO A 94 -11.68 18.48 -18.84
C PRO A 94 -13.08 17.89 -18.56
N HIS A 95 -13.26 17.14 -17.47
CA HIS A 95 -14.51 16.45 -17.13
C HIS A 95 -14.94 16.61 -15.66
N ALA A 96 -14.49 17.66 -14.98
CA ALA A 96 -15.20 18.16 -13.79
C ALA A 96 -16.38 19.05 -14.22
#